data_AF-A0A2C9KNI3-F1
#
_entry.id   AF-A0A2C9KNI3-F1
#
_cell.length_a   1.000
_cell.length_b   1.000
_cell.length_c   1.000
_cell.angle_alpha   90.00
_cell.angle_beta   90.00
_cell.angle_gamma   90.00
#
_symmetry.space_group_name_H-M   'P 1'
#
loop_
_entity.id
_entity.type
_entity.pdbx_description
1 polymer ?
#
loop_
_entity_poly.entity_id
_entity_poly.type
_entity_poly.pdbx_seq_one_letter_code
_entity_poly.pdbx_strand_id
1 'polypeptide(L)'
;MVIKEAMRLHSPVPFIQRELTVDTEIDGRIAPAGTMVSIVLYNCHHNPTVWEDSLRFDPDRFLPENLKDRNLYAFVPFSAGPR
;
A
#
# COMPACT_ATOMS: atom_id res chain seq x y z
N MET A 1 -3.40 -8.90 -15.25
CA MET A 1 -4.53 -8.45 -14.42
C MET A 1 -4.76 -9.40 -13.26
N VAL A 2 -5.06 -10.69 -13.52
CA VAL A 2 -5.27 -11.74 -12.49
C VAL A 2 -4.17 -11.82 -11.42
N ILE A 3 -2.89 -11.89 -11.81
CA ILE A 3 -1.78 -11.99 -10.85
C ILE A 3 -1.72 -10.76 -9.94
N LYS A 4 -2.00 -9.56 -10.46
CA LYS A 4 -2.01 -8.31 -9.67
C LYS A 4 -3.11 -8.33 -8.62
N GLU A 5 -4.31 -8.77 -8.99
CA GLU A 5 -5.43 -8.89 -8.06
C GLU A 5 -5.20 -9.98 -7.01
N ALA A 6 -4.59 -11.11 -7.41
CA ALA A 6 -4.16 -12.13 -6.46
C ALA A 6 -3.16 -11.56 -5.45
N MET A 7 -2.17 -10.77 -5.88
CA MET A 7 -1.21 -10.11 -4.99
C MET A 7 -1.85 -9.02 -4.12
N ARG A 8 -2.92 -8.38 -4.57
CA ARG A 8 -3.65 -7.40 -3.75
C ARG A 8 -4.30 -8.09 -2.56
N LEU A 9 -5.09 -9.13 -2.82
CA LEU A 9 -5.82 -9.89 -1.80
C LEU A 9 -4.90 -10.77 -0.93
N HIS A 10 -3.88 -11.35 -1.55
CA HIS A 10 -2.88 -12.21 -0.90
C HIS A 10 -1.51 -11.56 -1.00
N SER A 11 -1.32 -10.48 -0.25
CA SER A 11 -0.10 -9.67 -0.26
C SER A 11 1.14 -10.53 0.07
N PRO A 12 2.08 -10.72 -0.88
CA PRO A 12 3.29 -11.51 -0.64
C PRO A 12 4.15 -10.93 0.49
N VAL A 13 4.15 -9.60 0.59
CA VAL A 13 4.75 -8.85 1.69
C VAL A 13 3.61 -8.17 2.46
N PRO A 14 3.28 -8.60 3.69
CA PRO A 14 2.13 -8.08 4.42
C PRO A 14 2.38 -6.68 5.02
N PHE A 15 3.63 -6.37 5.36
CA PHE A 15 4.04 -5.06 5.87
C PHE A 15 5.53 -4.80 5.60
N ILE A 16 5.92 -3.53 5.65
CA ILE A 16 7.31 -3.08 5.65
C ILE A 16 7.54 -2.14 6.84
N GLN A 17 8.78 -2.09 7.32
CA GLN A 17 9.15 -1.31 8.50
C GLN A 17 10.47 -0.56 8.31
N ARG A 18 10.59 0.58 8.99
CA ARG A 18 11.81 1.38 9.13
C ARG A 18 11.87 1.94 10.54
N GLU A 19 13.08 1.96 11.11
CA GLU A 19 13.37 2.80 12.27
C GLU A 19 13.75 4.20 11.75
N LEU A 20 13.15 5.24 12.32
CA LEU A 20 13.50 6.61 11.99
C LEU A 20 14.85 6.97 12.60
N THR A 21 15.80 7.43 11.80
CA THR A 21 17.13 7.86 12.30
C THR A 21 17.15 9.32 12.74
N VAL A 22 16.12 10.08 12.37
CA VAL A 22 15.93 11.49 12.70
C VAL A 22 14.45 11.75 12.97
N ASP A 23 14.14 12.78 13.75
CA ASP A 23 12.77 13.28 13.89
C ASP A 23 12.20 13.57 12.49
N THR A 24 11.05 12.96 12.18
CA THR A 24 10.46 13.01 10.84
C THR A 24 9.02 13.51 10.93
N GLU A 25 8.68 14.52 10.13
CA GLU A 25 7.30 14.96 9.99
C GLU A 25 6.51 14.00 9.09
N ILE A 26 5.41 13.46 9.60
CA ILE A 26 4.48 12.57 8.90
C ILE A 26 3.08 13.15 9.11
N ASP A 27 2.43 13.56 8.03
CA ASP A 27 1.06 14.11 8.05
C ASP A 27 0.86 15.23 9.08
N GLY A 28 1.77 16.21 9.08
CA GLY A 28 1.74 17.37 9.98
C GLY A 28 2.11 17.07 11.44
N ARG A 29 2.63 15.87 11.74
CA ARG A 29 3.02 15.44 13.09
C ARG A 29 4.46 14.96 13.12
N ILE A 30 5.18 15.28 14.19
CA ILE A 30 6.57 14.84 14.36
C ILE A 30 6.60 13.45 15.00
N ALA A 31 7.19 12.49 14.30
CA ALA A 31 7.58 11.19 14.83
C ALA A 31 9.07 11.25 15.26
N PRO A 32 9.40 10.99 16.53
CA PRO A 32 10.78 11.07 17.01
C PRO A 32 11.74 10.05 16.37
N ALA A 33 13.03 10.38 16.33
CA ALA A 33 14.09 9.41 16.05
C ALA A 33 13.99 8.18 16.99
N GLY A 34 14.32 7.00 16.47
CA GLY A 34 14.14 5.71 17.14
C GLY A 34 12.72 5.12 17.01
N THR A 35 11.77 5.85 16.42
CA THR A 35 10.41 5.31 16.20
C THR A 35 10.42 4.25 15.10
N MET A 36 9.83 3.10 15.37
CA MET A 36 9.54 2.07 14.36
C MET A 36 8.26 2.41 13.59
N VAL A 37 8.41 2.87 12.34
CA VAL A 37 7.29 3.14 11.44
C VAL A 37 6.99 1.90 10.60
N SER A 38 5.72 1.52 10.56
CA SER A 38 5.23 0.35 9.83
C SER A 38 4.21 0.76 8.79
N ILE A 39 4.35 0.26 7.56
CA ILE A 39 3.33 0.37 6.52
C ILE A 39 2.75 -1.03 6.33
N VAL A 40 1.50 -1.22 6.74
CA VAL A 40 0.80 -2.50 6.61
C VAL A 40 0.15 -2.59 5.23
N LEU A 41 0.93 -3.07 4.26
CA LEU A 41 0.53 -3.19 2.85
C LEU A 41 -0.77 -3.99 2.69
N TYR A 42 -0.95 -5.04 3.49
CA TYR A 42 -2.20 -5.80 3.52
C TYR A 42 -3.41 -4.89 3.79
N ASN A 43 -3.35 -4.02 4.80
CA ASN A 43 -4.44 -3.10 5.12
C ASN A 43 -4.65 -2.07 4.00
N CYS A 44 -3.57 -1.55 3.42
CA CYS A 44 -3.65 -0.62 2.29
C CYS A 44 -4.36 -1.25 1.08
N HIS A 45 -4.06 -2.51 0.78
CA HIS A 45 -4.67 -3.26 -0.33
C HIS A 45 -6.14 -3.65 -0.08
N HIS A 46 -6.60 -3.66 1.17
CA HIS A 46 -7.98 -3.99 1.56
C HIS A 46 -8.79 -2.77 2.03
N ASN A 47 -8.22 -1.56 1.99
CA ASN A 47 -8.90 -0.35 2.44
C ASN A 47 -10.11 -0.05 1.54
N PRO A 48 -11.36 -0.10 2.06
CA PRO A 48 -12.56 0.11 1.26
C PRO A 48 -12.72 1.55 0.74
N THR A 49 -12.01 2.52 1.31
CA THR A 49 -12.00 3.91 0.80
C THR A 49 -11.13 4.07 -0.45
N VAL A 50 -10.30 3.07 -0.77
CA VAL A 50 -9.39 3.05 -1.93
C VAL A 50 -9.82 1.97 -2.93
N TRP A 51 -10.33 0.85 -2.42
CA TRP A 51 -10.76 -0.32 -3.18
C TRP A 51 -12.24 -0.59 -2.92
N GLU A 52 -13.12 -0.15 -3.82
CA GLU A 52 -14.55 -0.51 -3.77
C GLU A 52 -14.72 -2.03 -3.76
N ASP A 53 -15.60 -2.59 -2.92
CA ASP A 53 -15.71 -4.04 -2.71
C ASP A 53 -14.35 -4.70 -2.45
N SER A 54 -13.55 -4.16 -1.51
CA SER A 54 -12.13 -4.50 -1.34
C SER A 54 -11.83 -5.98 -1.13
N LEU A 55 -12.78 -6.79 -0.67
CA LEU A 55 -12.60 -8.24 -0.47
C LEU A 55 -12.94 -9.08 -1.71
N ARG A 56 -13.60 -8.49 -2.72
CA ARG A 56 -13.95 -9.18 -3.96
C ARG A 56 -12.71 -9.33 -4.83
N PHE A 57 -12.49 -10.55 -5.32
CA PHE A 57 -11.52 -10.82 -6.39
C PHE A 57 -12.05 -10.27 -7.71
N ASP A 58 -11.44 -9.19 -8.19
CA ASP A 58 -11.79 -8.55 -9.45
C ASP A 58 -10.53 -8.13 -10.23
N PRO A 59 -10.08 -8.94 -11.20
CA PRO A 59 -8.92 -8.61 -12.04
C PRO A 59 -9.06 -7.32 -12.85
N ASP A 60 -10.29 -6.91 -13.17
CA ASP A 60 -10.56 -5.80 -14.08
C ASP A 60 -10.21 -4.44 -13.46
N ARG A 61 -10.01 -4.39 -12.14
CA ARG A 61 -9.42 -3.24 -11.42
C ARG A 61 -8.08 -2.78 -11.99
N PHE A 62 -7.36 -3.67 -12.68
CA PHE A 62 -6.06 -3.39 -13.29
C PHE A 62 -6.13 -3.16 -14.80
N LEU A 63 -7.32 -2.98 -15.37
CA LEU A 63 -7.48 -2.47 -16.73
C LEU A 63 -6.95 -1.02 -16.82
N PRO A 64 -6.36 -0.60 -17.95
CA PRO A 64 -5.79 0.73 -18.12
C PRO A 64 -6.72 1.89 -17.73
N GLU A 65 -8.00 1.79 -18.06
CA GLU A 65 -9.06 2.74 -17.75
C GLU A 65 -9.28 2.92 -16.24
N ASN A 66 -9.18 1.84 -15.47
CA ASN A 66 -9.41 1.83 -14.02
C ASN A 66 -8.16 2.27 -13.22
N LEU A 67 -7.00 2.32 -13.87
CA LEU A 67 -5.73 2.72 -13.25
C LEU A 67 -5.44 4.22 -13.39
N LYS A 68 -6.06 4.93 -14.34
CA LYS A 68 -5.75 6.34 -14.64
C LYS A 68 -5.89 7.27 -13.44
N ASP A 69 -6.94 7.08 -12.65
CA ASP A 69 -7.25 7.93 -11.50
C ASP A 69 -6.75 7.36 -10.16
N ARG A 70 -6.06 6.20 -10.20
CA ARG A 70 -5.62 5.52 -8.97
C ARG A 70 -4.25 6.02 -8.54
N ASN A 71 -4.13 6.32 -7.24
CA ASN A 71 -2.84 6.65 -6.64
C ASN A 71 -1.83 5.49 -6.84
N LEU A 72 -0.62 5.80 -7.29
CA LEU A 72 0.43 4.81 -7.54
C LEU A 72 0.81 3.99 -6.30
N TYR A 73 0.65 4.54 -5.10
CA TYR A 73 0.91 3.87 -3.82
C TYR A 73 -0.28 3.05 -3.30
N ALA A 74 -1.41 3.03 -4.00
CA ALA A 74 -2.56 2.19 -3.64
C ALA A 74 -2.25 0.69 -3.83
N PHE A 75 -1.32 0.34 -4.73
CA PHE A 75 -0.92 -1.02 -5.02
C PHE A 75 0.61 -1.14 -5.05
N VAL A 76 1.19 -1.63 -3.96
CA VAL A 76 2.66 -1.72 -3.75
C VAL A 76 3.03 -3.10 -3.19
N PRO A 77 2.77 -4.20 -3.92
CA PRO A 77 3.01 -5.58 -3.44
C PRO A 77 4.47 -5.88 -3.10
N PHE A 78 5.40 -5.05 -3.56
CA PHE A 78 6.84 -5.18 -3.34
C PHE A 78 7.49 -3.86 -2.88
N SER A 79 6.74 -3.03 -2.12
CA SER A 79 7.13 -1.65 -1.79
C SER A 79 7.22 -0.73 -3.02
N ALA A 80 7.59 0.53 -2.80
CA ALA A 80 7.94 1.50 -3.82
C ALA A 80 9.10 2.38 -3.33
N GLY A 81 9.77 3.07 -4.27
CA GLY A 81 10.91 3.95 -3.99
C GLY A 81 12.21 3.20 -3.64
N PRO A 82 13.29 3.96 -3.35
CA PRO A 82 14.55 3.41 -2.85
C PRO A 82 14.36 2.64 -1.55
N ARG A 83 15.14 1.57 -1.38
CA ARG A 83 15.11 0.73 -0.18
C ARG A 83 16.20 1.10 0.81
#